data_AF-A0A4Q1UP93-F1
#
_entry.id   AF-A0A4Q1UP93-F1
#
_cell.length_a   1.000
_cell.length_b   1.000
_cell.length_c   1.000
_cell.angle_alpha   90.00
_cell.angle_beta   90.00
_cell.angle_gamma   90.00
#
_symmetry.space_group_name_H-M   'P 1'
#
loop_
_entity.id
_entity.type
_entity.pdbx_description
1 polymer ?
#
loop_
_entity_poly.entity_id
_entity_poly.type
_entity_poly.pdbx_seq_one_letter_code
_entity_poly.pdbx_strand_id
1 'polypeptide(L)'
;MTGAIEKLLTETIGLDSASVGPTVVRQAVKDRMAACRITNPQAYREHLTGSSQELQELINAVVIPETWFFRDREAFTMLARHARVHKRAQPIKVLSLPCSTGEEAYSVAMAMFDAGFEAHEFKIDGVDVSSRNIATAERAIYGRNSFRGSHLEFKDRYFEAAEGGLRPIAGVLKQVRFRVGNLFGSRASFGQEVYDILLCRNLLIYFNRELQDRALICLKDLLAKDGLLLVGPAEAALPRLHGFISADWPLAFAFLKSEPVKTPAPKVSAAIPVRTPTPKVNKSKPLLSFRPTIGNEGRGQAPGKPLARASESLIAVERIANAGRVKEAQEVALAHLKEFGPSAEIFYLLGLVQDADGAAPEAAQSYRKALYLAPNHREALVHLALLLSKQGDHNGAEALAGRLGRVQKRSGS
;
A
#
# COMPACT_ATOMS: atom_id res chain seq x y z
N MET A 1 -24.12 -2.70 -21.81
CA MET A 1 -24.65 -3.96 -21.22
C MET A 1 -23.85 -4.40 -20.00
N THR A 2 -22.52 -4.50 -20.06
CA THR A 2 -21.68 -4.77 -18.87
C THR A 2 -21.81 -3.72 -17.77
N GLY A 3 -22.07 -2.45 -18.13
CA GLY A 3 -22.21 -1.36 -17.16
C GLY A 3 -23.25 -1.58 -16.05
N ALA A 4 -24.30 -2.38 -16.28
CA ALA A 4 -25.28 -2.70 -15.23
C ALA A 4 -24.72 -3.71 -14.20
N ILE A 5 -23.89 -4.65 -14.65
CA ILE A 5 -23.21 -5.63 -13.79
C ILE A 5 -22.04 -4.95 -13.07
N GLU A 6 -21.31 -4.06 -13.76
CA GLU A 6 -20.28 -3.22 -13.13
C GLU A 6 -20.89 -2.36 -12.02
N LYS A 7 -22.03 -1.70 -12.28
CA LYS A 7 -22.76 -0.96 -11.25
C LYS A 7 -23.17 -1.85 -10.07
N LEU A 8 -23.65 -3.07 -10.33
CA LEU A 8 -23.98 -4.02 -9.26
C LEU A 8 -22.73 -4.36 -8.41
N LEU A 9 -21.56 -4.56 -9.02
CA LEU A 9 -20.31 -4.80 -8.29
C LEU A 9 -19.89 -3.58 -7.47
N THR A 10 -20.00 -2.37 -8.02
CA THR A 10 -19.75 -1.12 -7.29
C THR A 10 -20.69 -0.97 -6.09
N GLU A 11 -21.99 -1.24 -6.27
CA GLU A 11 -22.99 -1.16 -5.20
C GLU A 11 -22.77 -2.23 -4.13
N THR A 12 -22.38 -3.45 -4.55
CA THR A 12 -22.24 -4.58 -3.64
C THR A 12 -20.94 -4.51 -2.85
N ILE A 13 -19.78 -4.38 -3.52
CA ILE A 13 -18.45 -4.49 -2.89
C ILE A 13 -17.59 -3.22 -3.01
N GLY A 14 -18.12 -2.16 -3.62
CA GLY A 14 -17.39 -0.90 -3.80
C GLY A 14 -16.38 -0.89 -4.95
N LEU A 15 -16.35 -1.93 -5.79
CA LEU A 15 -15.36 -2.05 -6.86
C LEU A 15 -15.55 -0.99 -7.93
N ASP A 16 -14.53 -0.18 -8.18
CA ASP A 16 -14.45 0.68 -9.37
C ASP A 16 -13.84 -0.10 -10.54
N SER A 17 -14.61 -0.25 -11.61
CA SER A 17 -14.17 -0.97 -12.81
C SER A 17 -13.02 -0.27 -13.51
N ALA A 18 -12.87 1.06 -13.37
CA ALA A 18 -11.74 1.80 -13.89
C ALA A 18 -10.42 1.42 -13.18
N SER A 19 -10.46 1.20 -11.86
CA SER A 19 -9.28 0.87 -11.04
C SER A 19 -8.80 -0.57 -11.22
N VAL A 20 -9.71 -1.53 -11.39
CA VAL A 20 -9.36 -2.94 -11.68
C VAL A 20 -8.97 -3.15 -13.15
N GLY A 21 -9.45 -2.27 -14.02
CA GLY A 21 -9.35 -2.42 -15.47
C GLY A 21 -10.65 -2.99 -16.04
N PRO A 22 -11.38 -2.23 -16.88
CA PRO A 22 -12.67 -2.65 -17.42
C PRO A 22 -12.62 -3.98 -18.20
N THR A 23 -11.46 -4.30 -18.78
CA THR A 23 -11.24 -5.56 -19.50
C THR A 23 -11.24 -6.77 -18.58
N VAL A 24 -10.69 -6.64 -17.36
CA VAL A 24 -10.67 -7.73 -16.37
C VAL A 24 -12.09 -8.05 -15.93
N VAL A 25 -12.87 -7.02 -15.61
CA VAL A 25 -14.28 -7.18 -15.20
C VAL A 25 -15.11 -7.79 -16.33
N ARG A 26 -14.95 -7.30 -17.57
CA ARG A 26 -15.62 -7.89 -18.74
C ARG A 26 -15.27 -9.36 -18.95
N GLN A 27 -14.00 -9.74 -18.76
CA GLN A 27 -13.58 -11.12 -18.92
C GLN A 27 -14.17 -12.01 -17.82
N ALA A 28 -14.13 -11.57 -16.56
CA ALA A 28 -14.75 -12.29 -15.44
C ALA A 28 -16.25 -12.52 -15.68
N VAL A 29 -16.98 -11.50 -16.12
CA VAL A 29 -18.41 -11.62 -16.48
C VAL A 29 -18.61 -12.66 -17.58
N LYS A 30 -17.80 -12.63 -18.65
CA LYS A 30 -17.89 -13.62 -19.75
C LYS A 30 -17.64 -15.04 -19.25
N ASP A 31 -16.62 -15.24 -18.43
CA ASP A 31 -16.25 -16.56 -17.92
C ASP A 31 -17.35 -17.12 -17.01
N ARG A 32 -17.95 -16.27 -16.17
CA ARG A 32 -19.09 -16.64 -15.32
C ARG A 32 -20.35 -16.94 -16.12
N MET A 33 -20.69 -16.09 -17.09
CA MET A 33 -21.79 -16.34 -18.03
C MET A 33 -21.64 -17.70 -18.72
N ALA A 34 -20.43 -18.03 -19.19
CA ALA A 34 -20.13 -19.34 -19.79
C ALA A 34 -20.30 -20.49 -18.77
N ALA A 35 -19.83 -20.33 -17.53
CA ALA A 35 -19.99 -21.33 -16.47
C ALA A 35 -21.47 -21.61 -16.14
N CYS A 36 -22.32 -20.57 -16.16
CA CYS A 36 -23.77 -20.69 -15.98
C CYS A 36 -24.51 -21.13 -17.25
N ARG A 37 -23.82 -21.25 -18.40
CA ARG A 37 -24.42 -21.48 -19.73
C ARG A 37 -25.44 -20.41 -20.14
N ILE A 38 -25.21 -19.16 -19.72
CA ILE A 38 -26.06 -18.01 -20.05
C ILE A 38 -25.33 -17.14 -21.07
N THR A 39 -25.93 -16.92 -22.24
CA THR A 39 -25.33 -16.09 -23.31
C THR A 39 -25.87 -14.67 -23.35
N ASN A 40 -27.05 -14.42 -22.77
CA ASN A 40 -27.67 -13.10 -22.71
C ASN A 40 -27.24 -12.36 -21.42
N PRO A 41 -26.55 -11.21 -21.51
CA PRO A 41 -26.12 -10.43 -20.34
C PRO A 41 -27.27 -9.97 -19.42
N GLN A 42 -28.46 -9.71 -19.97
CA GLN A 42 -29.61 -9.29 -19.18
C GLN A 42 -30.15 -10.47 -18.35
N ALA A 43 -30.25 -11.66 -18.94
CA ALA A 43 -30.60 -12.87 -18.21
C ALA A 43 -29.56 -13.22 -17.14
N TYR A 44 -28.27 -12.98 -17.41
CA TYR A 44 -27.22 -13.17 -16.41
C TYR A 44 -27.35 -12.18 -15.23
N ARG A 45 -27.70 -10.92 -15.51
CA ARG A 45 -27.98 -9.93 -14.46
C ARG A 45 -29.15 -10.36 -13.57
N GLU A 46 -30.24 -10.84 -14.16
CA GLU A 46 -31.39 -11.35 -13.39
C GLU A 46 -30.99 -12.56 -12.54
N HIS A 47 -30.17 -13.45 -13.09
CA HIS A 47 -29.61 -14.58 -12.35
C HIS A 47 -28.74 -14.13 -11.16
N LEU A 48 -27.86 -13.14 -11.36
CA LEU A 48 -27.06 -12.54 -10.29
C LEU A 48 -27.92 -11.98 -9.15
N THR A 49 -29.02 -11.30 -9.47
CA THR A 49 -29.92 -10.75 -8.45
C THR A 49 -30.71 -11.82 -7.69
N GLY A 50 -30.98 -12.96 -8.33
CA GLY A 50 -31.70 -14.09 -7.73
C GLY A 50 -30.82 -15.12 -7.03
N SER A 51 -29.50 -15.04 -7.16
CA SER A 51 -28.55 -16.05 -6.66
C SER A 51 -27.37 -15.40 -5.93
N SER A 52 -27.41 -15.42 -4.60
CA SER A 52 -26.29 -14.97 -3.77
C SER A 52 -25.01 -15.79 -4.03
N GLN A 53 -25.16 -17.07 -4.37
CA GLN A 53 -24.05 -17.94 -4.73
C GLN A 53 -23.36 -17.46 -6.01
N GLU A 54 -24.11 -17.15 -7.07
CA GLU A 54 -23.51 -16.69 -8.32
C GLU A 54 -22.92 -15.29 -8.19
N LEU A 55 -23.57 -14.40 -7.41
CA LEU A 55 -22.99 -13.10 -7.08
C LEU A 55 -21.63 -13.25 -6.37
N GLN A 56 -21.53 -14.18 -5.41
CA GLN A 56 -20.28 -14.47 -4.73
C GLN A 56 -19.21 -15.03 -5.69
N GLU A 57 -19.59 -15.88 -6.64
CA GLU A 57 -18.68 -16.41 -7.64
C GLU A 57 -18.17 -15.35 -8.62
N LEU A 58 -19.01 -14.37 -8.98
CA LEU A 58 -18.58 -13.20 -9.75
C LEU A 58 -17.62 -12.33 -8.94
N ILE A 59 -17.93 -12.05 -7.66
CA ILE A 59 -17.02 -11.32 -6.75
C ILE A 59 -15.66 -12.03 -6.70
N ASN A 60 -15.65 -13.34 -6.50
CA ASN A 60 -14.43 -14.16 -6.46
C ASN A 60 -13.60 -14.06 -7.76
N ALA A 61 -14.25 -13.80 -8.90
CA ALA A 61 -13.58 -13.69 -10.19
C ALA A 61 -12.99 -12.30 -10.47
N VAL A 62 -13.47 -11.25 -9.81
CA VAL A 62 -12.99 -9.86 -10.00
C VAL A 62 -12.03 -9.39 -8.92
N VAL A 63 -11.99 -10.07 -7.76
CA VAL A 63 -11.04 -9.78 -6.68
C VAL A 63 -9.62 -10.17 -7.10
N ILE A 64 -8.65 -9.30 -6.80
CA ILE A 64 -7.22 -9.52 -7.09
C ILE A 64 -6.51 -9.94 -5.79
N PRO A 65 -6.13 -11.22 -5.62
CA PRO A 65 -5.56 -11.73 -4.36
C PRO A 65 -4.04 -11.51 -4.26
N GLU A 66 -3.51 -10.36 -4.66
CA GLU A 66 -2.05 -10.12 -4.65
C GLU A 66 -1.57 -9.74 -3.24
N THR A 67 -0.99 -10.71 -2.52
CA THR A 67 -0.45 -10.54 -1.18
C THR A 67 0.77 -11.44 -0.94
N TRP A 68 1.57 -11.13 0.09
CA TRP A 68 2.71 -11.94 0.54
C TRP A 68 3.04 -11.60 2.00
N PHE A 69 3.73 -12.51 2.68
CA PHE A 69 4.11 -12.33 4.08
C PHE A 69 5.01 -11.10 4.26
N PHE A 70 4.74 -10.31 5.29
CA PHE A 70 5.50 -9.12 5.68
C PHE A 70 5.67 -8.09 4.55
N ARG A 71 4.68 -7.96 3.67
CA ARG A 71 4.59 -6.86 2.70
C ARG A 71 4.64 -5.52 3.43
N ASP A 72 5.60 -4.65 3.10
CA ASP A 72 5.95 -3.41 3.81
C ASP A 72 6.19 -3.65 5.32
N ARG A 73 7.34 -4.23 5.64
CA ARG A 73 7.69 -4.77 6.97
C ARG A 73 7.60 -3.74 8.11
N GLU A 74 7.81 -2.48 7.77
CA GLU A 74 7.78 -1.33 8.68
C GLU A 74 6.38 -1.16 9.29
N ALA A 75 5.30 -1.50 8.56
CA ALA A 75 3.94 -1.47 9.07
C ALA A 75 3.76 -2.43 10.26
N PHE A 76 4.29 -3.66 10.17
CA PHE A 76 4.22 -4.65 11.25
C PHE A 76 5.11 -4.27 12.45
N THR A 77 6.25 -3.64 12.18
CA THR A 77 7.13 -3.12 13.23
C THR A 77 6.43 -2.01 14.03
N MET A 78 5.78 -1.08 13.33
CA MET A 78 4.99 -0.03 13.97
C MET A 78 3.76 -0.59 14.72
N LEU A 79 3.09 -1.58 14.14
CA LEU A 79 1.98 -2.30 14.80
C LEU A 79 2.41 -2.86 16.15
N ALA A 80 3.50 -3.63 16.18
CA ALA A 80 4.01 -4.24 17.40
C ALA A 80 4.41 -3.18 18.45
N ARG A 81 5.04 -2.08 18.00
CA ARG A 81 5.40 -0.95 18.87
C ARG A 81 4.15 -0.30 19.48
N HIS A 82 3.13 -0.01 18.66
CA HIS A 82 1.89 0.60 19.14
C HIS A 82 1.16 -0.31 20.13
N ALA A 83 1.05 -1.61 19.81
CA ALA A 83 0.47 -2.60 20.70
C ALA A 83 1.20 -2.66 22.06
N ARG A 84 2.53 -2.55 22.05
CA ARG A 84 3.34 -2.59 23.29
C ARG A 84 3.09 -1.37 24.17
N VAL A 85 2.99 -0.18 23.58
CA VAL A 85 2.69 1.06 24.31
C VAL A 85 1.28 1.04 24.91
N HIS A 86 0.32 0.45 24.20
CA HIS A 86 -1.09 0.38 24.63
C HIS A 86 -1.47 -0.95 25.27
N LYS A 87 -0.47 -1.72 25.72
CA LYS A 87 -0.68 -3.01 26.37
C LYS A 87 -1.51 -2.80 27.65
N ARG A 88 -2.56 -3.59 27.79
CA ARG A 88 -3.53 -3.53 28.88
C ARG A 88 -3.94 -4.94 29.29
N ALA A 89 -4.72 -5.05 30.37
CA ALA A 89 -5.21 -6.34 30.86
C ALA A 89 -6.08 -7.08 29.82
N GLN A 90 -6.78 -6.33 28.96
CA GLN A 90 -7.59 -6.89 27.88
C GLN A 90 -6.74 -7.16 26.63
N PRO A 91 -7.01 -8.25 25.88
CA PRO A 91 -6.26 -8.56 24.66
C PRO A 91 -6.35 -7.43 23.62
N ILE A 92 -5.24 -7.18 22.92
CA ILE A 92 -5.19 -6.28 21.77
C ILE A 92 -5.98 -6.91 20.62
N LYS A 93 -6.97 -6.18 20.10
CA LYS A 93 -7.82 -6.64 19.00
C LYS A 93 -7.32 -6.05 17.69
N VAL A 94 -6.89 -6.90 16.76
CA VAL A 94 -6.39 -6.46 15.44
C VAL A 94 -7.32 -6.93 14.33
N LEU A 95 -7.58 -6.06 13.35
CA LEU A 95 -8.30 -6.38 12.12
C LEU A 95 -7.38 -6.22 10.90
N SER A 96 -7.30 -7.25 10.06
CA SER A 96 -6.74 -7.17 8.70
C SER A 96 -7.90 -7.23 7.71
N LEU A 97 -8.11 -6.13 6.96
CA LEU A 97 -9.24 -5.93 6.04
C LEU A 97 -8.79 -5.10 4.83
N PRO A 98 -8.65 -5.69 3.64
CA PRO A 98 -8.93 -7.08 3.29
C PRO A 98 -7.76 -7.96 3.71
N CYS A 99 -8.02 -9.18 4.17
CA CYS A 99 -6.95 -10.12 4.52
C CYS A 99 -6.43 -10.95 3.33
N SER A 100 -7.11 -10.93 2.18
CA SER A 100 -6.81 -11.78 1.03
C SER A 100 -6.66 -13.24 1.46
N THR A 101 -5.62 -13.94 0.97
CA THR A 101 -5.30 -15.33 1.29
C THR A 101 -4.60 -15.53 2.64
N GLY A 102 -4.61 -14.51 3.52
CA GLY A 102 -4.27 -14.64 4.94
C GLY A 102 -2.84 -14.26 5.32
N GLU A 103 -1.95 -14.03 4.35
CA GLU A 103 -0.54 -13.70 4.61
C GLU A 103 -0.38 -12.49 5.54
N GLU A 104 -1.17 -11.42 5.35
CA GLU A 104 -1.10 -10.24 6.21
C GLU A 104 -1.49 -10.56 7.66
N ALA A 105 -2.63 -11.22 7.85
CA ALA A 105 -3.14 -11.55 9.19
C ALA A 105 -2.19 -12.48 9.96
N TYR A 106 -1.57 -13.44 9.28
CA TYR A 106 -0.55 -14.30 9.88
C TYR A 106 0.78 -13.56 10.13
N SER A 107 1.19 -12.62 9.27
CA SER A 107 2.32 -11.73 9.56
C SER A 107 2.10 -10.86 10.79
N VAL A 108 0.86 -10.40 11.05
CA VAL A 108 0.51 -9.72 12.31
C VAL A 108 0.77 -10.64 13.50
N ALA A 109 0.28 -11.89 13.47
CA ALA A 109 0.48 -12.84 14.56
C ALA A 109 1.96 -13.09 14.85
N MET A 110 2.75 -13.33 13.81
CA MET A 110 4.20 -13.53 13.92
C MET A 110 4.91 -12.28 14.46
N ALA A 111 4.52 -11.09 14.01
CA ALA A 111 5.09 -9.83 14.51
C ALA A 111 4.78 -9.60 15.99
N MET A 112 3.58 -9.96 16.45
CA MET A 112 3.20 -9.89 17.87
C MET A 112 4.02 -10.87 18.71
N PHE A 113 4.22 -12.11 18.24
CA PHE A 113 5.08 -13.08 18.92
C PHE A 113 6.56 -12.64 18.94
N ASP A 114 7.11 -12.19 17.82
CA ASP A 114 8.48 -11.66 17.73
C ASP A 114 8.68 -10.44 18.65
N ALA A 115 7.61 -9.67 18.89
CA ALA A 115 7.62 -8.55 19.83
C ALA A 115 7.49 -8.99 21.30
N GLY A 116 7.31 -10.27 21.61
CA GLY A 116 7.22 -10.83 22.96
C GLY A 116 5.83 -10.71 23.60
N PHE A 117 4.77 -10.80 22.80
CA PHE A 117 3.41 -10.96 23.32
C PHE A 117 3.07 -12.43 23.52
N GLU A 118 2.35 -12.71 24.60
CA GLU A 118 1.80 -14.04 24.85
C GLU A 118 0.50 -14.26 24.07
N ALA A 119 0.18 -15.53 23.80
CA ALA A 119 -0.95 -15.94 22.98
C ALA A 119 -2.33 -15.42 23.45
N HIS A 120 -2.48 -15.10 24.73
CA HIS A 120 -3.74 -14.59 25.29
C HIS A 120 -3.84 -13.06 25.23
N GLU A 121 -2.75 -12.36 24.88
CA GLU A 121 -2.66 -10.90 24.92
C GLU A 121 -3.12 -10.22 23.64
N PHE A 122 -3.43 -10.98 22.59
CA PHE A 122 -3.94 -10.46 21.34
C PHE A 122 -4.87 -11.44 20.63
N LYS A 123 -5.71 -10.91 19.74
CA LYS A 123 -6.57 -11.68 18.83
C LYS A 123 -6.65 -10.96 17.50
N ILE A 124 -6.64 -11.72 16.41
CA ILE A 124 -6.64 -11.17 15.06
C ILE A 124 -7.87 -11.68 14.31
N ASP A 125 -8.60 -10.76 13.71
CA ASP A 125 -9.63 -11.08 12.73
C ASP A 125 -9.11 -10.74 11.32
N GLY A 126 -9.21 -11.69 10.40
CA GLY A 126 -8.99 -11.48 8.97
C GLY A 126 -10.33 -11.46 8.24
N VAL A 127 -10.62 -10.39 7.51
CA VAL A 127 -11.90 -10.25 6.79
C VAL A 127 -11.64 -9.97 5.32
N ASP A 128 -12.35 -10.66 4.43
CA ASP A 128 -12.27 -10.46 2.98
C ASP A 128 -13.64 -10.73 2.33
N VAL A 129 -13.92 -10.06 1.21
CA VAL A 129 -15.16 -10.25 0.44
C VAL A 129 -15.14 -11.54 -0.38
N SER A 130 -13.95 -12.09 -0.68
CA SER A 130 -13.77 -13.31 -1.46
C SER A 130 -13.82 -14.55 -0.58
N SER A 131 -14.87 -15.36 -0.73
CA SER A 131 -14.99 -16.64 -0.03
C SER A 131 -13.86 -17.61 -0.40
N ARG A 132 -13.31 -17.53 -1.62
CA ARG A 132 -12.17 -18.34 -2.05
C ARG A 132 -10.86 -17.94 -1.38
N ASN A 133 -10.67 -16.63 -1.16
CA ASN A 133 -9.50 -16.12 -0.44
C ASN A 133 -9.53 -16.56 1.02
N ILE A 134 -10.70 -16.42 1.67
CA ILE A 134 -10.92 -16.89 3.04
C ILE A 134 -10.67 -18.39 3.17
N ALA A 135 -11.23 -19.22 2.28
CA ALA A 135 -10.98 -20.67 2.30
C ALA A 135 -9.49 -21.02 2.12
N THR A 136 -8.73 -20.18 1.40
CA THR A 136 -7.27 -20.36 1.26
C THR A 136 -6.53 -19.93 2.52
N ALA A 137 -6.93 -18.83 3.15
CA ALA A 137 -6.39 -18.37 4.42
C ALA A 137 -6.61 -19.37 5.56
N GLU A 138 -7.78 -20.00 5.61
CA GLU A 138 -8.12 -21.06 6.58
C GLU A 138 -7.32 -22.34 6.33
N ARG A 139 -7.09 -22.72 5.07
CA ARG A 139 -6.24 -23.87 4.71
C ARG A 139 -4.77 -23.61 5.11
N ALA A 140 -4.32 -22.37 4.96
CA ALA A 140 -3.02 -21.87 5.38
C ALA A 140 -1.82 -22.65 4.78
N ILE A 141 -1.91 -23.06 3.50
CA ILE A 141 -0.81 -23.70 2.77
C ILE A 141 -0.32 -22.72 1.71
N TYR A 142 0.96 -22.34 1.80
CA TYR A 142 1.54 -21.26 1.03
C TYR A 142 2.71 -21.74 0.16
N GLY A 143 2.64 -21.38 -1.11
CA GLY A 143 3.70 -21.65 -2.08
C GLY A 143 4.74 -20.54 -2.16
N ARG A 144 5.68 -20.67 -3.11
CA ARG A 144 6.79 -19.73 -3.31
C ARG A 144 6.35 -18.27 -3.46
N ASN A 145 5.20 -18.02 -4.10
CA ASN A 145 4.73 -16.66 -4.39
C ASN A 145 4.34 -15.84 -3.15
N SER A 146 4.05 -16.50 -2.02
CA SER A 146 3.74 -15.85 -0.74
C SER A 146 5.01 -15.42 0.02
N PHE A 147 6.20 -15.86 -0.41
CA PHE A 147 7.49 -15.56 0.22
C PHE A 147 8.35 -14.72 -0.73
N ARG A 148 8.20 -13.40 -0.67
CA ARG A 148 8.91 -12.44 -1.55
C ARG A 148 9.93 -11.63 -0.74
N GLY A 149 10.96 -11.14 -1.43
CA GLY A 149 12.02 -10.31 -0.84
C GLY A 149 13.14 -11.10 -0.17
N SER A 150 14.04 -10.39 0.52
CA SER A 150 15.26 -10.93 1.13
C SER A 150 15.08 -11.36 2.59
N HIS A 151 14.04 -10.89 3.28
CA HIS A 151 13.85 -11.09 4.72
C HIS A 151 12.93 -12.28 5.03
N LEU A 152 13.42 -13.50 4.81
CA LEU A 152 12.62 -14.73 4.93
C LEU A 152 12.93 -15.58 6.17
N GLU A 153 13.75 -15.08 7.09
CA GLU A 153 14.19 -15.76 8.33
C GLU A 153 13.03 -16.14 9.27
N PHE A 154 11.86 -15.54 9.11
CA PHE A 154 10.67 -15.88 9.91
C PHE A 154 10.12 -17.28 9.58
N LYS A 155 10.47 -17.82 8.39
CA LYS A 155 10.02 -19.15 7.96
C LYS A 155 10.48 -20.24 8.92
N ASP A 156 11.74 -20.18 9.32
CA ASP A 156 12.34 -21.19 10.18
C ASP A 156 11.74 -21.20 11.60
N ARG A 157 11.15 -20.07 12.03
CA ARG A 157 10.50 -19.93 13.34
C ARG A 157 9.01 -20.29 13.31
N TYR A 158 8.32 -19.95 12.23
CA TYR A 158 6.85 -19.92 12.21
C TYR A 158 6.20 -20.80 11.17
N PHE A 159 6.96 -21.56 10.38
CA PHE A 159 6.42 -22.46 9.37
C PHE A 159 6.93 -23.89 9.52
N GLU A 160 6.08 -24.81 9.13
CA GLU A 160 6.36 -26.24 8.98
C GLU A 160 6.11 -26.65 7.52
N ALA A 161 6.79 -27.71 7.09
CA ALA A 161 6.54 -28.31 5.78
C ALA A 161 5.15 -28.97 5.76
N ALA A 162 4.40 -28.78 4.69
CA ALA A 162 3.11 -29.41 4.45
C ALA A 162 3.01 -29.87 2.99
N GLU A 163 2.07 -30.75 2.70
CA GLU A 163 1.78 -31.11 1.31
C GLU A 163 1.35 -29.85 0.54
N GLY A 164 2.02 -29.57 -0.58
CA GLY A 164 1.73 -28.41 -1.42
C GLY A 164 2.38 -27.09 -0.99
N GLY A 165 3.17 -27.04 0.10
CA GLY A 165 3.90 -25.82 0.46
C GLY A 165 4.36 -25.75 1.90
N LEU A 166 4.37 -24.53 2.44
CA LEU A 166 4.66 -24.26 3.85
C LEU A 166 3.38 -23.83 4.56
N ARG A 167 3.25 -24.27 5.81
CA ARG A 167 2.10 -23.96 6.66
C ARG A 167 2.55 -23.26 7.94
N PRO A 168 1.87 -22.19 8.38
CA PRO A 168 2.17 -21.60 9.68
C PRO A 168 1.97 -22.60 10.81
N ILE A 169 2.83 -22.57 11.82
CA ILE A 169 2.73 -23.46 12.98
C ILE A 169 1.41 -23.24 13.74
N ALA A 170 0.96 -24.27 14.45
CA ALA A 170 -0.32 -24.26 15.17
C ALA A 170 -0.51 -23.06 16.13
N GLY A 171 0.57 -22.57 16.74
CA GLY A 171 0.55 -21.38 17.60
C GLY A 171 0.12 -20.11 16.86
N VAL A 172 0.58 -19.93 15.62
CA VAL A 172 0.21 -18.81 14.75
C VAL A 172 -1.22 -18.97 14.23
N LEU A 173 -1.58 -20.17 13.78
CA LEU A 173 -2.92 -20.46 13.24
C LEU A 173 -4.04 -20.15 14.24
N LYS A 174 -3.84 -20.48 15.51
CA LYS A 174 -4.83 -20.25 16.58
C LYS A 174 -5.11 -18.78 16.87
N GLN A 175 -4.26 -17.85 16.42
CA GLN A 175 -4.41 -16.42 16.69
C GLN A 175 -5.35 -15.70 15.73
N VAL A 176 -5.61 -16.30 14.57
CA VAL A 176 -6.33 -15.63 13.49
C VAL A 176 -7.69 -16.30 13.28
N ARG A 177 -8.75 -15.49 13.19
CA ARG A 177 -10.08 -15.94 12.80
C ARG A 177 -10.48 -15.26 11.49
N PHE A 178 -10.74 -16.06 10.47
CA PHE A 178 -11.15 -15.57 9.16
C PHE A 178 -12.68 -15.49 9.06
N ARG A 179 -13.17 -14.47 8.36
CA ARG A 179 -14.60 -14.31 8.06
C ARG A 179 -14.79 -13.72 6.66
N VAL A 180 -15.80 -14.22 5.95
CA VAL A 180 -16.29 -13.53 4.75
C VAL A 180 -17.07 -12.30 5.18
N GLY A 181 -16.67 -11.14 4.70
CA GLY A 181 -17.26 -9.88 5.12
C GLY A 181 -16.91 -8.72 4.18
N ASN A 182 -17.73 -7.67 4.26
CA ASN A 182 -17.61 -6.50 3.41
C ASN A 182 -17.56 -5.25 4.28
N LEU A 183 -16.62 -4.34 4.00
CA LEU A 183 -16.47 -3.06 4.70
C LEU A 183 -17.79 -2.26 4.74
N PHE A 184 -18.57 -2.33 3.67
CA PHE A 184 -19.85 -1.62 3.54
C PHE A 184 -21.06 -2.47 3.93
N GLY A 185 -20.84 -3.71 4.38
CA GLY A 185 -21.88 -4.64 4.77
C GLY A 185 -22.27 -4.53 6.26
N SER A 186 -22.89 -5.59 6.77
CA SER A 186 -23.29 -5.67 8.18
C SER A 186 -22.08 -5.68 9.12
N ARG A 187 -22.18 -4.94 10.23
CA ARG A 187 -21.15 -4.99 11.28
C ARG A 187 -20.99 -6.38 11.91
N ALA A 188 -21.99 -7.24 11.81
CA ALA A 188 -21.93 -8.62 12.30
C ALA A 188 -20.89 -9.49 11.55
N SER A 189 -20.44 -9.04 10.37
CA SER A 189 -19.35 -9.69 9.63
C SER A 189 -17.97 -9.47 10.27
N PHE A 190 -17.84 -8.50 11.17
CA PHE A 190 -16.64 -8.28 11.97
C PHE A 190 -16.72 -9.08 13.28
N GLY A 191 -15.59 -9.63 13.72
CA GLY A 191 -15.53 -10.42 14.94
C GLY A 191 -15.64 -9.62 16.23
N GLN A 192 -15.45 -8.30 16.15
CA GLN A 192 -15.46 -7.36 17.26
C GLN A 192 -16.24 -6.11 16.88
N GLU A 193 -16.84 -5.45 17.86
CA GLU A 193 -17.46 -4.14 17.66
C GLU A 193 -16.41 -3.05 17.36
N VAL A 194 -15.24 -3.15 18.02
CA VAL A 194 -14.15 -2.17 17.97
C VAL A 194 -12.79 -2.87 18.05
N TYR A 195 -11.85 -2.41 17.23
CA TYR A 195 -10.46 -2.87 17.12
C TYR A 195 -9.47 -1.82 17.58
N ASP A 196 -8.35 -2.27 18.16
CA ASP A 196 -7.26 -1.40 18.60
C ASP A 196 -6.32 -1.05 17.43
N ILE A 197 -6.14 -2.00 16.51
CA ILE A 197 -5.31 -1.81 15.33
C ILE A 197 -6.06 -2.34 14.12
N LEU A 198 -6.05 -1.60 13.02
CA LEU A 198 -6.69 -1.96 11.75
C LEU A 198 -5.69 -1.79 10.62
N LEU A 199 -5.45 -2.86 9.86
CA LEU A 199 -4.72 -2.82 8.60
C LEU A 199 -5.74 -2.80 7.45
N CYS A 200 -5.74 -1.70 6.68
CA CYS A 200 -6.53 -1.55 5.47
C CYS A 200 -5.62 -1.13 4.33
N ARG A 201 -4.93 -2.13 3.77
CA ARG A 201 -3.80 -1.94 2.86
C ARG A 201 -4.14 -2.48 1.48
N ASN A 202 -3.83 -1.70 0.47
CA ASN A 202 -4.02 -2.03 -0.95
C ASN A 202 -5.48 -2.38 -1.30
N LEU A 203 -6.45 -1.73 -0.67
CA LEU A 203 -7.88 -1.88 -0.94
C LEU A 203 -8.51 -0.60 -1.47
N LEU A 204 -8.24 0.53 -0.84
CA LEU A 204 -8.85 1.82 -1.17
C LEU A 204 -8.49 2.27 -2.60
N ILE A 205 -7.38 1.76 -3.15
CA ILE A 205 -7.00 1.96 -4.55
C ILE A 205 -8.03 1.41 -5.55
N TYR A 206 -8.88 0.47 -5.14
CA TYR A 206 -9.93 -0.11 -5.98
C TYR A 206 -11.27 0.62 -5.87
N PHE A 207 -11.35 1.65 -5.03
CA PHE A 207 -12.57 2.42 -4.81
C PHE A 207 -12.48 3.77 -5.53
N ASN A 208 -13.61 4.27 -6.02
CA ASN A 208 -13.72 5.65 -6.46
C ASN A 208 -13.67 6.60 -5.25
N ARG A 209 -13.62 7.91 -5.50
CA ARG A 209 -13.41 8.89 -4.42
C ARG A 209 -14.51 8.86 -3.36
N GLU A 210 -15.77 8.77 -3.78
CA GLU A 210 -16.92 8.73 -2.88
C GLU A 210 -16.87 7.50 -1.97
N LEU A 211 -16.46 6.35 -2.51
CA LEU A 211 -16.33 5.10 -1.76
C LEU A 211 -15.09 5.06 -0.88
N GLN A 212 -13.98 5.69 -1.27
CA GLN A 212 -12.82 5.91 -0.39
C GLN A 212 -13.21 6.73 0.84
N ASP A 213 -13.96 7.81 0.63
CA ASP A 213 -14.42 8.68 1.71
C ASP A 213 -15.37 7.91 2.66
N ARG A 214 -16.32 7.15 2.10
CA ARG A 214 -17.21 6.27 2.89
C ARG A 214 -16.43 5.19 3.64
N ALA A 215 -15.43 4.58 3.00
CA ALA A 215 -14.60 3.54 3.61
C ALA A 215 -13.88 4.09 4.85
N LEU A 216 -13.26 5.27 4.76
CA LEU A 216 -12.54 5.86 5.89
C LEU A 216 -13.46 6.20 7.07
N ILE A 217 -14.71 6.59 6.83
CA ILE A 217 -15.72 6.76 7.88
C ILE A 217 -15.98 5.41 8.57
N CYS A 218 -16.26 4.35 7.81
CA CYS A 218 -16.49 3.02 8.36
C CYS A 218 -15.27 2.49 9.15
N LEU A 219 -14.05 2.68 8.62
CA LEU A 219 -12.81 2.29 9.30
C LEU A 219 -12.62 3.05 10.60
N LYS A 220 -12.93 4.36 10.62
CA LYS A 220 -12.90 5.18 11.83
C LYS A 220 -13.88 4.67 12.88
N ASP A 221 -15.07 4.23 12.48
CA ASP A 221 -16.11 3.67 13.38
C ASP A 221 -15.77 2.28 13.93
N LEU A 222 -14.88 1.53 13.26
CA LEU A 222 -14.36 0.25 13.70
C LEU A 222 -13.14 0.40 14.63
N LEU A 223 -12.50 1.57 14.66
CA LEU A 223 -11.31 1.82 15.48
C LEU A 223 -11.64 2.34 16.88
N ALA A 224 -10.90 1.83 17.87
CA ALA A 224 -10.87 2.34 19.23
C ALA A 224 -10.41 3.81 19.24
N LYS A 225 -10.70 4.53 20.33
CA LYS A 225 -10.37 5.96 20.46
C LYS A 225 -8.89 6.25 20.17
N ASP A 226 -8.01 5.45 20.75
CA ASP A 226 -6.55 5.56 20.56
C ASP A 226 -6.03 4.60 19.46
N GLY A 227 -6.93 4.15 18.58
CA GLY A 227 -6.65 3.08 17.63
C GLY A 227 -5.73 3.50 16.49
N LEU A 228 -4.98 2.51 15.99
CA LEU A 228 -4.03 2.67 14.89
C LEU A 228 -4.60 2.13 13.57
N LEU A 229 -4.63 2.97 12.55
CA LEU A 229 -4.88 2.59 11.15
C LEU A 229 -3.56 2.48 10.39
N LEU A 230 -3.33 1.36 9.72
CA LEU A 230 -2.21 1.14 8.79
C LEU A 230 -2.78 1.01 7.38
N VAL A 231 -2.29 1.82 6.44
CA VAL A 231 -2.70 1.76 5.02
C VAL A 231 -1.52 1.45 4.11
N GLY A 232 -1.78 1.14 2.84
CA GLY A 232 -0.73 0.94 1.84
C GLY A 232 -0.09 2.27 1.41
N PRO A 233 1.11 2.23 0.81
CA PRO A 233 1.82 3.43 0.37
C PRO A 233 0.98 4.34 -0.54
N ALA A 234 0.26 3.75 -1.50
CA ALA A 234 -0.59 4.47 -2.45
C ALA A 234 -1.84 5.13 -1.83
N GLU A 235 -2.15 4.80 -0.57
CA GLU A 235 -3.38 5.20 0.12
C GLU A 235 -3.10 6.25 1.22
N ALA A 236 -1.83 6.53 1.50
CA ALA A 236 -1.37 7.32 2.64
C ALA A 236 -1.91 8.78 2.67
N ALA A 237 -2.30 9.32 1.53
CA ALA A 237 -2.90 10.66 1.46
C ALA A 237 -4.35 10.67 2.00
N LEU A 238 -5.07 9.55 1.94
CA LEU A 238 -6.52 9.51 2.21
C LEU A 238 -6.86 9.69 3.70
N PRO A 239 -6.21 9.00 4.67
CA PRO A 239 -6.59 9.12 6.08
C PRO A 239 -6.50 10.56 6.63
N ARG A 240 -5.51 11.35 6.20
CA ARG A 240 -5.36 12.74 6.67
C ARG A 240 -6.56 13.61 6.31
N LEU A 241 -7.19 13.36 5.18
CA LEU A 241 -8.39 14.08 4.73
C LEU A 241 -9.62 13.79 5.61
N HIS A 242 -9.57 12.71 6.40
CA HIS A 242 -10.64 12.26 7.31
C HIS A 242 -10.28 12.45 8.79
N GLY A 243 -9.32 13.34 9.06
CA GLY A 243 -8.92 13.74 10.40
C GLY A 243 -8.14 12.67 11.16
N PHE A 244 -7.49 11.74 10.46
CA PHE A 244 -6.45 10.92 11.09
C PHE A 244 -5.14 11.68 11.19
N ILE A 245 -4.39 11.46 12.27
CA ILE A 245 -3.08 12.06 12.52
C ILE A 245 -2.01 11.02 12.21
N SER A 246 -0.95 11.38 11.49
CA SER A 246 0.13 10.41 11.23
C SER A 246 0.87 10.08 12.51
N ALA A 247 1.25 8.81 12.68
CA ALA A 247 2.00 8.33 13.83
C ALA A 247 3.53 8.54 13.71
N ASP A 248 3.97 9.34 12.73
CA ASP A 248 5.36 9.75 12.50
C ASP A 248 6.39 8.61 12.50
N TRP A 249 6.01 7.45 11.94
CA TRP A 249 6.91 6.32 11.71
C TRP A 249 7.20 6.16 10.21
N PRO A 250 8.46 6.29 9.77
CA PRO A 250 8.82 6.17 8.36
C PRO A 250 8.37 4.84 7.76
N LEU A 251 7.80 4.89 6.55
CA LEU A 251 7.38 3.72 5.74
C LEU A 251 6.30 2.81 6.34
N ALA A 252 5.80 3.09 7.55
CA ALA A 252 4.70 2.31 8.12
C ALA A 252 3.32 2.75 7.64
N PHE A 253 3.20 3.96 7.07
CA PHE A 253 1.94 4.56 6.63
C PHE A 253 0.84 4.43 7.71
N ALA A 254 1.24 4.81 8.93
CA ALA A 254 0.49 4.58 10.15
C ALA A 254 -0.19 5.88 10.64
N PHE A 255 -1.42 5.75 11.10
CA PHE A 255 -2.32 6.85 11.39
C PHE A 255 -3.12 6.60 12.67
N LEU A 256 -3.12 7.55 13.60
CA LEU A 256 -3.91 7.53 14.81
C LEU A 256 -5.29 8.13 14.56
N LYS A 257 -6.33 7.53 15.13
CA LYS A 257 -7.66 8.13 15.19
C LYS A 257 -7.59 9.38 16.06
N SER A 258 -7.85 10.55 15.47
CA SER A 258 -8.12 11.77 16.24
C SER A 258 -9.61 11.87 16.53
N GLU A 259 -9.97 12.25 17.76
CA GLU A 259 -11.24 12.90 18.03
C GLU A 259 -11.31 14.19 17.18
N PRO A 260 -12.49 14.61 16.71
CA PRO A 260 -12.65 15.93 16.13
C PRO A 260 -12.27 16.95 17.23
N VAL A 261 -11.10 17.55 17.10
CA VAL A 261 -10.79 18.77 17.83
C VAL A 261 -11.88 19.75 17.41
N LYS A 262 -12.74 20.19 18.35
CA LYS A 262 -13.51 21.42 18.17
C LYS A 262 -12.49 22.54 18.06
N THR A 263 -11.96 22.78 16.88
CA THR A 263 -11.09 23.91 16.64
C THR A 263 -11.94 25.15 16.83
N PRO A 264 -11.59 26.08 17.76
CA PRO A 264 -12.16 27.41 17.70
C PRO A 264 -11.86 27.95 16.30
N ALA A 265 -12.86 28.59 15.67
CA ALA A 265 -12.69 29.22 14.38
C ALA A 265 -11.38 30.04 14.37
N PRO A 266 -10.58 29.98 13.29
CA PRO A 266 -9.34 30.73 13.23
C PRO A 266 -9.68 32.21 13.43
N LYS A 267 -9.18 32.80 14.53
CA LYS A 267 -9.19 34.25 14.67
C LYS A 267 -8.30 34.78 13.57
N VAL A 268 -8.93 35.42 12.57
CA VAL A 268 -8.25 36.15 11.51
C VAL A 268 -7.40 37.22 12.20
N SER A 269 -6.10 36.99 12.33
CA SER A 269 -5.16 38.04 12.70
C SER A 269 -5.06 38.97 11.50
N ALA A 270 -5.34 40.26 11.73
CA ALA A 270 -5.25 41.29 10.71
C ALA A 270 -3.88 41.25 10.00
N ALA A 271 -3.93 41.41 8.68
CA ALA A 271 -2.77 41.38 7.81
C ALA A 271 -1.75 42.47 8.20
N ILE A 272 -0.49 42.08 8.34
CA ILE A 272 0.65 43.01 8.35
C ILE A 272 0.93 43.40 6.90
N PRO A 273 1.04 44.70 6.55
CA PRO A 273 1.31 45.11 5.18
C PRO A 273 2.74 44.74 4.77
N VAL A 274 2.86 44.01 3.67
CA VAL A 274 4.13 43.66 3.03
C VAL A 274 4.72 44.92 2.39
N ARG A 275 5.91 45.34 2.85
CA ARG A 275 6.73 46.34 2.14
C ARG A 275 7.52 45.66 1.02
N THR A 276 7.39 46.18 -0.18
CA THR A 276 8.18 45.81 -1.37
C THR A 276 9.62 46.30 -1.23
N PRO A 277 10.65 45.45 -1.47
CA PRO A 277 12.02 45.91 -1.61
C PRO A 277 12.32 46.35 -3.05
N THR A 278 12.90 47.54 -3.20
CA THR A 278 13.53 48.04 -4.44
C THR A 278 14.92 47.41 -4.66
N PRO A 279 15.35 47.20 -5.92
CA PRO A 279 16.62 46.56 -6.22
C PRO A 279 17.80 47.52 -6.09
N LYS A 280 18.89 47.08 -5.44
CA LYS A 280 20.21 47.72 -5.54
C LYS A 280 21.20 46.76 -6.18
N VAL A 281 21.76 47.23 -7.30
CA VAL A 281 22.88 46.67 -8.04
C VAL A 281 24.19 46.96 -7.29
N ASN A 282 25.08 45.98 -7.14
CA ASN A 282 26.52 46.29 -7.23
C ASN A 282 27.42 45.11 -7.64
N LYS A 283 28.02 45.32 -8.82
CA LYS A 283 29.35 45.03 -9.36
C LYS A 283 30.17 43.82 -8.87
N SER A 284 30.75 43.16 -9.86
CA SER A 284 31.46 41.88 -9.89
C SER A 284 32.99 41.93 -9.69
N LYS A 285 33.51 40.78 -9.20
CA LYS A 285 34.79 40.06 -9.50
C LYS A 285 36.12 40.56 -8.89
N PRO A 286 37.19 39.72 -8.78
CA PRO A 286 37.40 38.40 -9.41
C PRO A 286 37.87 37.22 -8.51
N LEU A 287 37.86 36.04 -9.14
CA LEU A 287 38.33 34.72 -8.69
C LEU A 287 39.84 34.69 -8.40
N LEU A 288 40.24 33.96 -7.35
CA LEU A 288 41.55 33.33 -7.25
C LEU A 288 41.42 31.91 -6.67
N SER A 289 42.12 31.01 -7.35
CA SER A 289 42.26 29.57 -7.14
C SER A 289 43.12 29.22 -5.93
N PHE A 290 42.79 28.14 -5.20
CA PHE A 290 43.81 27.31 -4.55
C PHE A 290 43.47 25.81 -4.60
N ARG A 291 44.53 25.03 -4.80
CA ARG A 291 44.63 23.57 -5.02
C ARG A 291 44.34 22.73 -3.76
N PRO A 292 44.06 21.43 -3.91
CA PRO A 292 43.77 20.52 -2.80
C PRO A 292 45.03 20.12 -2.03
N THR A 293 44.96 20.11 -0.71
CA THR A 293 45.93 19.46 0.18
C THR A 293 45.43 18.07 0.59
N ILE A 294 46.23 17.05 0.27
CA ILE A 294 46.15 15.69 0.79
C ILE A 294 46.82 15.65 2.17
N GLY A 295 46.27 14.86 3.10
CA GLY A 295 46.82 14.60 4.45
C GLY A 295 45.69 14.40 5.47
N ASN A 296 44.96 13.29 5.44
CA ASN A 296 45.23 11.95 5.98
C ASN A 296 44.87 11.76 7.46
N GLU A 297 43.94 10.82 7.65
CA GLU A 297 43.68 9.93 8.79
C GLU A 297 43.06 10.43 10.11
N GLY A 298 41.92 9.82 10.43
CA GLY A 298 41.25 9.96 11.72
C GLY A 298 39.97 9.15 11.87
N ARG A 299 40.11 7.81 11.91
CA ARG A 299 39.19 6.79 12.47
C ARG A 299 38.09 6.24 11.56
N GLY A 300 38.40 5.07 11.00
CA GLY A 300 37.53 4.25 10.18
C GLY A 300 36.32 3.68 10.94
N GLN A 301 35.20 3.69 10.24
CA GLN A 301 34.31 2.54 10.21
C GLN A 301 34.65 1.76 8.94
N ALA A 302 34.76 0.43 9.06
CA ALA A 302 35.04 -0.45 7.94
C ALA A 302 34.04 -0.17 6.80
N PRO A 303 34.49 -0.10 5.53
CA PRO A 303 33.58 0.12 4.42
C PRO A 303 32.64 -1.09 4.33
N GLY A 304 31.37 -0.89 4.72
CA GLY A 304 30.30 -1.76 4.29
C GLY A 304 30.40 -1.93 2.77
N LYS A 305 30.23 -3.17 2.29
CA LYS A 305 30.28 -3.51 0.86
C LYS A 305 29.55 -2.43 0.03
N PRO A 306 30.03 -2.00 -1.15
CA PRO A 306 29.45 -0.90 -1.94
C PRO A 306 27.92 -0.96 -2.10
N LEU A 307 27.36 -2.17 -2.14
CA LEU A 307 25.93 -2.45 -2.15
C LEU A 307 25.18 -1.97 -0.90
N ALA A 308 25.75 -2.09 0.30
CA ALA A 308 25.13 -1.65 1.55
C ALA A 308 25.01 -0.12 1.60
N ARG A 309 26.05 0.61 1.17
CA ARG A 309 26.04 2.08 1.09
C ARG A 309 25.08 2.61 0.04
N ALA A 310 24.96 1.91 -1.09
CA ALA A 310 23.95 2.22 -2.10
C ALA A 310 22.53 2.05 -1.53
N SER A 311 22.26 0.93 -0.86
CA SER A 311 20.97 0.69 -0.22
C SER A 311 20.62 1.74 0.84
N GLU A 312 21.58 2.10 1.71
CA GLU A 312 21.39 3.16 2.71
C GLU A 312 21.07 4.51 2.08
N SER A 313 21.72 4.83 0.95
CA SER A 313 21.47 6.06 0.21
C SER A 313 20.07 6.08 -0.44
N LEU A 314 19.58 4.96 -0.97
CA LEU A 314 18.20 4.83 -1.46
C LEU A 314 17.18 5.07 -0.34
N ILE A 315 17.39 4.43 0.82
CA ILE A 315 16.55 4.61 2.02
C ILE A 315 16.54 6.07 2.47
N ALA A 316 17.68 6.77 2.37
CA ALA A 316 17.78 8.18 2.74
C ALA A 316 16.94 9.07 1.82
N VAL A 317 16.97 8.86 0.49
CA VAL A 317 16.13 9.58 -0.48
C VAL A 317 14.65 9.40 -0.13
N GLU A 318 14.23 8.16 0.09
CA GLU A 318 12.85 7.81 0.36
C GLU A 318 12.35 8.41 1.68
N ARG A 319 13.18 8.36 2.74
CA ARG A 319 12.88 8.98 4.04
C ARG A 319 12.64 10.48 3.93
N ILE A 320 13.48 11.17 3.15
CA ILE A 320 13.38 12.63 2.98
C ILE A 320 12.15 12.99 2.15
N ALA A 321 11.86 12.22 1.09
CA ALA A 321 10.67 12.38 0.27
C ALA A 321 9.39 12.25 1.12
N ASN A 322 9.31 11.22 1.95
CA ASN A 322 8.17 10.97 2.84
C ASN A 322 7.98 12.04 3.92
N ALA A 323 9.04 12.76 4.29
CA ALA A 323 8.97 13.92 5.20
C ALA A 323 8.44 15.20 4.50
N GLY A 324 8.07 15.12 3.22
CA GLY A 324 7.62 16.27 2.43
C GLY A 324 8.74 17.24 2.03
N ARG A 325 10.02 16.87 2.28
CA ARG A 325 11.19 17.70 1.96
C ARG A 325 11.64 17.42 0.51
N VAL A 326 10.75 17.70 -0.44
CA VAL A 326 10.85 17.29 -1.85
C VAL A 326 12.18 17.72 -2.52
N LYS A 327 12.60 18.98 -2.34
CA LYS A 327 13.85 19.50 -2.94
C LYS A 327 15.10 18.79 -2.43
N GLU A 328 15.17 18.54 -1.13
CA GLU A 328 16.30 17.83 -0.53
C GLU A 328 16.30 16.35 -0.97
N ALA A 329 15.13 15.72 -1.09
CA ALA A 329 15.04 14.35 -1.60
C ALA A 329 15.60 14.26 -3.03
N GLN A 330 15.32 15.26 -3.87
CA GLN A 330 15.85 15.34 -5.22
C GLN A 330 17.37 15.52 -5.23
N GLU A 331 17.92 16.38 -4.38
CA GLU A 331 19.37 16.56 -4.24
C GLU A 331 20.08 15.28 -3.83
N VAL A 332 19.55 14.57 -2.82
CA VAL A 332 20.10 13.30 -2.36
C VAL A 332 19.97 12.22 -3.43
N ALA A 333 18.87 12.21 -4.20
CA ALA A 333 18.70 11.26 -5.29
C ALA A 333 19.70 11.48 -6.43
N LEU A 334 19.97 12.74 -6.77
CA LEU A 334 21.00 13.10 -7.74
C LEU A 334 22.42 12.80 -7.21
N ALA A 335 22.65 12.93 -5.91
CA ALA A 335 23.91 12.53 -5.29
C ALA A 335 24.11 11.00 -5.35
N HIS A 336 23.06 10.22 -5.07
CA HIS A 336 23.08 8.76 -5.23
C HIS A 336 23.48 8.36 -6.65
N LEU A 337 22.85 8.98 -7.67
CA LEU A 337 23.17 8.72 -9.08
C LEU A 337 24.63 9.01 -9.43
N LYS A 338 25.26 10.00 -8.79
CA LYS A 338 26.67 10.33 -9.01
C LYS A 338 27.61 9.35 -8.30
N GLU A 339 27.26 8.91 -7.10
CA GLU A 339 28.13 8.05 -6.27
C GLU A 339 28.01 6.57 -6.62
N PHE A 340 26.80 6.06 -6.84
CA PHE A 340 26.52 4.62 -7.03
C PHE A 340 26.07 4.27 -8.45
N GLY A 341 25.79 5.27 -9.28
CA GLY A 341 25.37 5.10 -10.66
C GLY A 341 23.86 4.90 -10.85
N PRO A 342 23.43 4.74 -12.10
CA PRO A 342 22.01 4.58 -12.43
C PRO A 342 21.46 3.22 -12.01
N SER A 343 20.34 3.23 -11.29
CA SER A 343 19.56 2.03 -10.97
C SER A 343 18.08 2.28 -11.26
N ALA A 344 17.30 1.21 -11.43
CA ALA A 344 15.88 1.36 -11.67
C ALA A 344 15.16 2.00 -10.46
N GLU A 345 15.58 1.61 -9.25
CA GLU A 345 15.03 2.08 -7.98
C GLU A 345 15.24 3.59 -7.79
N ILE A 346 16.44 4.10 -8.03
CA ILE A 346 16.69 5.54 -7.83
C ILE A 346 15.94 6.40 -8.85
N PHE A 347 15.77 5.91 -10.08
CA PHE A 347 14.97 6.63 -11.08
C PHE A 347 13.47 6.58 -10.77
N TYR A 348 13.00 5.49 -10.15
CA TYR A 348 11.64 5.42 -9.65
C TYR A 348 11.41 6.43 -8.51
N LEU A 349 12.28 6.44 -7.49
CA LEU A 349 12.21 7.38 -6.37
C LEU A 349 12.32 8.83 -6.83
N LEU A 350 13.23 9.13 -7.77
CA LEU A 350 13.37 10.46 -8.37
C LEU A 350 12.08 10.87 -9.12
N GLY A 351 11.45 9.93 -9.82
CA GLY A 351 10.16 10.16 -10.47
C GLY A 351 9.05 10.53 -9.49
N LEU A 352 8.96 9.82 -8.35
CA LEU A 352 7.99 10.12 -7.29
C LEU A 352 8.20 11.52 -6.71
N VAL A 353 9.45 11.88 -6.42
CA VAL A 353 9.82 13.18 -5.86
C VAL A 353 9.46 14.31 -6.84
N GLN A 354 9.76 14.12 -8.14
CA GLN A 354 9.45 15.11 -9.17
C GLN A 354 7.95 15.26 -9.42
N ASP A 355 7.19 14.16 -9.38
CA ASP A 355 5.73 14.19 -9.49
C ASP A 355 5.10 14.95 -8.31
N ALA A 356 5.62 14.71 -7.09
CA ALA A 356 5.24 15.46 -5.89
C ALA A 356 5.59 16.95 -5.96
N ASP A 357 6.68 17.34 -6.64
CA ASP A 357 7.06 18.74 -6.90
C ASP A 357 6.25 19.39 -8.04
N GLY A 358 5.38 18.63 -8.71
CA GLY A 358 4.62 19.09 -9.88
C GLY A 358 5.43 19.14 -11.19
N ALA A 359 6.67 18.63 -11.17
CA ALA A 359 7.56 18.53 -12.33
C ALA A 359 7.21 17.28 -13.18
N ALA A 360 6.00 17.31 -13.76
CA ALA A 360 5.43 16.16 -14.46
C ALA A 360 6.24 15.69 -15.69
N PRO A 361 6.84 16.55 -16.53
CA PRO A 361 7.71 16.11 -17.63
C PRO A 361 8.96 15.36 -17.14
N GLU A 362 9.58 15.86 -16.09
CA GLU A 362 10.77 15.29 -15.46
C GLU A 362 10.45 13.94 -14.81
N ALA A 363 9.34 13.87 -14.07
CA ALA A 363 8.85 12.64 -13.45
C ALA A 363 8.62 11.55 -14.50
N ALA A 364 7.95 11.89 -15.62
CA ALA A 364 7.72 10.96 -16.72
C ALA A 364 9.05 10.44 -17.32
N GLN A 365 10.06 11.31 -17.46
CA GLN A 365 11.37 10.91 -17.95
C GLN A 365 12.07 9.96 -16.95
N SER A 366 12.00 10.25 -15.66
CA SER A 366 12.57 9.40 -14.61
C SER A 366 11.91 8.02 -14.55
N TYR A 367 10.58 7.93 -14.61
CA TYR A 367 9.90 6.64 -14.71
C TYR A 367 10.28 5.88 -15.99
N ARG A 368 10.40 6.55 -17.14
CA ARG A 368 10.86 5.90 -18.38
C ARG A 368 12.30 5.37 -18.25
N LYS A 369 13.19 6.07 -17.56
CA LYS A 369 14.56 5.59 -17.26
C LYS A 369 14.53 4.37 -16.33
N ALA A 370 13.66 4.35 -15.31
CA ALA A 370 13.45 3.18 -14.47
C ALA A 370 12.98 1.97 -15.30
N LEU A 371 12.02 2.18 -16.21
CA LEU A 371 11.52 1.14 -17.12
C LEU A 371 12.50 0.72 -18.20
N TYR A 372 13.46 1.57 -18.57
CA TYR A 372 14.54 1.19 -19.48
C TYR A 372 15.48 0.17 -18.81
N LEU A 373 15.84 0.41 -17.54
CA LEU A 373 16.70 -0.47 -16.76
C LEU A 373 15.98 -1.72 -16.26
N ALA A 374 14.71 -1.60 -15.89
CA ALA A 374 13.87 -2.69 -15.43
C ALA A 374 12.50 -2.64 -16.17
N PRO A 375 12.39 -3.27 -17.36
CA PRO A 375 11.18 -3.24 -18.19
C PRO A 375 9.90 -3.76 -17.55
N ASN A 376 10.04 -4.50 -16.45
CA ASN A 376 8.98 -5.12 -15.67
C ASN A 376 8.78 -4.45 -14.28
N HIS A 377 9.42 -3.32 -14.01
CA HIS A 377 9.27 -2.60 -12.75
C HIS A 377 7.83 -2.09 -12.60
N ARG A 378 7.10 -2.69 -11.67
CA ARG A 378 5.63 -2.58 -11.62
C ARG A 378 5.20 -1.21 -11.16
N GLU A 379 5.87 -0.69 -10.15
CA GLU A 379 5.66 0.60 -9.54
C GLU A 379 5.86 1.71 -10.57
N ALA A 380 6.98 1.70 -11.30
CA ALA A 380 7.25 2.66 -12.37
C ALA A 380 6.22 2.57 -13.52
N LEU A 381 5.72 1.36 -13.86
CA LEU A 381 4.65 1.20 -14.86
C LEU A 381 3.34 1.86 -14.39
N VAL A 382 2.96 1.65 -13.13
CA VAL A 382 1.74 2.23 -12.53
C VAL A 382 1.83 3.74 -12.48
N HIS A 383 2.90 4.29 -11.91
CA HIS A 383 3.04 5.73 -11.72
C HIS A 383 3.15 6.48 -13.05
N LEU A 384 3.86 5.93 -14.05
CA LEU A 384 3.89 6.53 -15.38
C LEU A 384 2.53 6.48 -16.07
N ALA A 385 1.77 5.39 -15.94
CA ALA A 385 0.43 5.30 -16.52
C ALA A 385 -0.52 6.33 -15.91
N LEU A 386 -0.48 6.50 -14.58
CA LEU A 386 -1.27 7.52 -13.88
C LEU A 386 -0.90 8.93 -14.32
N LEU A 387 0.41 9.21 -14.42
CA LEU A 387 0.92 10.51 -14.84
C LEU A 387 0.51 10.87 -16.27
N LEU A 388 0.60 9.92 -17.21
CA LEU A 388 0.17 10.11 -18.59
C LEU A 388 -1.35 10.31 -18.69
N SER A 389 -2.13 9.57 -17.92
CA SER A 389 -3.59 9.75 -17.85
C SER A 389 -3.96 11.16 -17.35
N LYS A 390 -3.26 11.65 -16.31
CA LYS A 390 -3.44 13.02 -15.79
C LYS A 390 -3.08 14.10 -16.82
N GLN A 391 -2.15 13.82 -17.72
CA GLN A 391 -1.74 14.71 -18.82
C GLN A 391 -2.66 14.59 -20.06
N GLY A 392 -3.67 13.71 -20.04
CA GLY A 392 -4.58 13.47 -21.17
C GLY A 392 -4.05 12.48 -22.21
N ASP A 393 -2.88 11.88 -22.01
CA ASP A 393 -2.35 10.81 -22.86
C ASP A 393 -2.92 9.44 -22.44
N HIS A 394 -4.20 9.24 -22.77
CA HIS A 394 -4.91 8.02 -22.45
C HIS A 394 -4.37 6.80 -23.22
N ASN A 395 -3.87 7.01 -24.44
CA ASN A 395 -3.30 5.94 -25.26
C ASN A 395 -1.99 5.42 -24.66
N GLY A 396 -1.10 6.31 -24.22
CA GLY A 396 0.13 5.97 -23.52
C GLY A 396 -0.15 5.26 -22.19
N ALA A 397 -1.14 5.73 -21.43
CA ALA A 397 -1.56 5.11 -20.18
C ALA A 397 -2.08 3.67 -20.40
N GLU A 398 -2.93 3.45 -21.42
CA GLU A 398 -3.47 2.13 -21.74
C GLU A 398 -2.38 1.15 -22.20
N ALA A 399 -1.42 1.60 -23.01
CA ALA A 399 -0.30 0.79 -23.45
C ALA A 399 0.56 0.29 -22.27
N LEU A 400 0.79 1.15 -21.28
CA LEU A 400 1.53 0.81 -20.05
C LEU A 400 0.72 -0.14 -19.14
N ALA A 401 -0.59 0.08 -19.00
CA ALA A 401 -1.48 -0.83 -18.29
C ALA A 401 -1.49 -2.23 -18.93
N GLY A 402 -1.51 -2.32 -20.27
CA GLY A 402 -1.41 -3.58 -21.01
C GLY A 402 -0.04 -4.27 -20.85
N ARG A 403 1.04 -3.52 -20.59
CA ARG A 403 2.34 -4.10 -20.21
C ARG A 403 2.31 -4.64 -18.78
N LEU A 404 1.74 -3.90 -17.84
CA LEU A 404 1.59 -4.33 -16.45
C LEU A 404 0.83 -5.66 -16.35
N GLY A 405 -0.27 -5.81 -17.09
CA GLY A 405 -1.02 -7.07 -17.14
C GLY A 405 -0.24 -8.27 -17.70
N ARG A 406 0.71 -8.03 -18.63
CA ARG A 406 1.60 -9.09 -19.15
C ARG A 406 2.70 -9.47 -18.17
N VAL A 407 3.23 -8.51 -17.43
CA VAL A 407 4.21 -8.76 -16.35
C VAL A 407 3.58 -9.60 -15.26
N GLN A 408 2.35 -9.28 -14.84
CA GLN A 408 1.59 -10.04 -13.85
C GLN A 408 1.35 -11.49 -14.28
N LYS A 409 1.01 -11.74 -15.56
CA LYS A 409 0.85 -13.10 -16.09
C LYS A 409 2.14 -13.92 -16.11
N ARG A 410 3.28 -13.30 -16.40
CA ARG A 410 4.60 -13.97 -16.44
C ARG A 410 5.18 -14.25 -15.05
N SER A 411 4.83 -13.47 -14.04
CA SER A 411 5.22 -13.74 -12.65
C SER A 411 4.36 -14.81 -11.97
N GLY A 412 3.28 -15.28 -12.64
CA GLY A 412 2.39 -16.33 -12.17
C GLY A 412 2.56 -17.69 -12.86
N SER A 413 3.57 -17.85 -13.72
CA SER A 413 4.06 -19.13 -14.26
C SER A 413 5.37 -19.49 -13.57
#